data_AF-A0A2N2E259-F1
#
_entry.id   AF-A0A2N2E259-F1
#
_cell.length_a   1.000
_cell.length_b   1.000
_cell.length_c   1.000
_cell.angle_alpha   90.00
_cell.angle_beta   90.00
_cell.angle_gamma   90.00
#
_symmetry.space_group_name_H-M   'P 1'
#
loop_
_entity.id
_entity.type
_entity.pdbx_description
1 polymer ?
#
loop_
_entity_poly.entity_id
_entity_poly.type
_entity_poly.pdbx_seq_one_letter_code
_entity_poly.pdbx_strand_id
1 'polypeptide(L)'
;MRLMHTSLPEFKHKIKGAVIKQSPNKSIKIKGLENLKSAKMQSLRTGRIEESVEAIAANKETVKVEVVVMPRVPETMHTVIVKGYDEKGNPTKAIMEVINIIHPTEEVELEGFAEIEDRRPTIGRH
;
A
#
# COMPACT_ATOMS: atom_id res chain seq x y z
N MET A 1 -13.05 16.74 -6.90
CA MET A 1 -12.52 15.80 -5.89
C MET A 1 -11.44 14.93 -6.52
N ARG A 2 -10.15 15.29 -6.40
CA ARG A 2 -9.03 14.61 -7.11
C ARG A 2 -8.11 13.74 -6.23
N LEU A 3 -8.37 13.66 -4.91
CA LEU A 3 -7.40 13.13 -3.94
C LEU A 3 -7.90 11.97 -3.06
N MET A 4 -9.01 11.32 -3.40
CA MET A 4 -9.54 10.18 -2.62
C MET A 4 -8.66 8.93 -2.71
N HIS A 5 -7.84 8.84 -3.77
CA HIS A 5 -7.02 7.67 -4.06
C HIS A 5 -5.57 8.04 -4.38
N THR A 6 -4.64 7.22 -3.91
CA THR A 6 -3.20 7.29 -4.18
C THR A 6 -2.83 6.12 -5.10
N SER A 7 -2.10 6.38 -6.18
CA SER A 7 -1.68 5.32 -7.11
C SER A 7 -0.62 4.39 -6.48
N LEU A 8 -0.49 3.15 -6.95
CA LEU A 8 0.53 2.22 -6.46
C LEU A 8 1.97 2.77 -6.54
N PRO A 9 2.40 3.43 -7.63
CA PRO A 9 3.72 4.08 -7.67
C PRO A 9 3.86 5.20 -6.64
N GLU A 10 2.83 6.04 -6.50
CA GLU A 10 2.82 7.15 -5.53
C GLU A 10 2.81 6.63 -4.09
N PHE A 11 2.09 5.56 -3.80
CA PHE A 11 2.11 4.86 -2.51
C PHE A 11 3.53 4.40 -2.19
N LYS A 12 4.20 3.67 -3.10
CA LYS A 12 5.59 3.23 -2.92
C LYS A 12 6.53 4.42 -2.70
N HIS A 13 6.30 5.54 -3.39
CA HIS A 13 7.09 6.76 -3.24
C HIS A 13 6.91 7.41 -1.85
N LYS A 14 5.66 7.62 -1.40
CA LYS A 14 5.34 8.20 -0.08
C LYS A 14 5.95 7.37 1.06
N ILE A 15 5.78 6.05 1.00
CA ILE A 15 6.32 5.14 2.03
C ILE A 15 7.87 5.17 2.07
N LYS A 16 8.55 5.24 0.93
CA LYS A 16 10.00 5.44 0.88
C LYS A 16 10.41 6.81 1.41
N GLY A 17 9.67 7.86 1.04
CA GLY A 17 9.89 9.23 1.49
C GLY A 17 9.82 9.37 3.01
N ALA A 18 8.84 8.73 3.66
CA ALA A 18 8.68 8.75 5.12
C ALA A 18 9.90 8.22 5.87
N VAL A 19 10.57 7.18 5.36
CA VAL A 19 11.80 6.64 5.96
C VAL A 19 12.98 7.58 5.74
N ILE A 20 13.16 8.07 4.50
CA ILE A 20 14.28 8.95 4.12
C ILE A 20 14.22 10.28 4.89
N LYS A 21 13.02 10.83 5.11
CA LYS A 21 12.78 12.07 5.88
C LYS A 21 13.31 11.98 7.31
N GLN A 22 13.29 10.80 7.92
CA GLN A 22 13.83 10.58 9.27
C GLN A 22 15.33 10.33 9.25
N SER A 23 15.85 9.54 8.30
CA SER A 23 17.29 9.38 8.10
C SER A 23 17.60 8.80 6.71
N PRO A 24 18.48 9.44 5.91
CA PRO A 24 18.88 8.94 4.60
C PRO A 24 19.58 7.57 4.63
N ASN A 25 20.14 7.18 5.78
CA ASN A 25 20.91 5.94 5.93
C ASN A 25 20.03 4.72 6.26
N LYS A 26 18.73 4.92 6.53
CA LYS A 26 17.81 3.83 6.88
C LYS A 26 17.32 3.12 5.62
N SER A 27 17.31 1.78 5.67
CA SER A 27 16.87 0.96 4.55
C SER A 27 15.37 0.63 4.64
N ILE A 28 14.71 0.52 3.49
CA ILE A 28 13.29 0.18 3.41
C ILE A 28 13.04 -1.01 2.47
N LYS A 29 12.20 -1.95 2.90
CA LYS A 29 11.72 -3.06 2.07
C LYS A 29 10.20 -3.11 2.08
N ILE A 30 9.59 -3.14 0.89
CA ILE A 30 8.13 -3.29 0.72
C ILE A 30 7.87 -4.70 0.15
N LYS A 31 6.97 -5.46 0.77
CA LYS A 31 6.58 -6.82 0.38
C LYS A 31 5.07 -6.96 0.21
N GLY A 32 4.63 -7.92 -0.61
CA GLY A 32 3.23 -8.30 -0.82
C GLY A 32 2.46 -7.43 -1.82
N LEU A 33 3.19 -6.66 -2.64
CA LEU A 33 2.67 -5.85 -3.75
C LEU A 33 3.38 -6.18 -5.08
N GLU A 34 4.12 -7.30 -5.13
CA GLU A 34 4.98 -7.68 -6.24
C GLU A 34 4.17 -8.04 -7.50
N ASN A 35 3.02 -8.68 -7.31
CA ASN A 35 2.17 -9.17 -8.40
C ASN A 35 1.19 -8.11 -8.94
N LEU A 36 1.17 -6.91 -8.35
CA LEU A 36 0.27 -5.84 -8.77
C LEU A 36 0.93 -4.95 -9.83
N LYS A 37 0.41 -5.00 -11.07
CA LYS A 37 0.83 -4.09 -12.16
C LYS A 37 0.33 -2.66 -11.94
N SER A 38 -0.93 -2.51 -11.57
CA SER A 38 -1.57 -1.23 -11.27
C SER A 38 -2.57 -1.41 -10.13
N ALA A 39 -2.67 -0.40 -9.27
CA ALA A 39 -3.66 -0.35 -8.20
C ALA A 39 -3.85 1.09 -7.71
N LYS A 40 -5.00 1.34 -7.08
CA LYS A 40 -5.29 2.56 -6.33
C LYS A 40 -5.50 2.19 -4.86
N MET A 41 -4.92 2.99 -3.98
CA MET A 41 -5.04 2.88 -2.52
C MET A 41 -5.89 4.04 -2.00
N GLN A 42 -6.58 3.86 -0.88
CA GLN A 42 -7.28 4.97 -0.23
C GLN A 42 -6.26 5.98 0.33
N SER A 43 -6.34 7.25 -0.09
CA SER A 43 -5.34 8.27 0.30
C SER A 43 -5.27 8.50 1.80
N LEU A 44 -6.43 8.54 2.48
CA LEU A 44 -6.48 8.71 3.94
C LEU A 44 -5.72 7.60 4.68
N ARG A 45 -5.86 6.36 4.23
CA ARG A 45 -5.17 5.21 4.84
C ARG A 45 -3.69 5.18 4.45
N THR A 46 -3.35 5.66 3.25
CA THR A 46 -1.96 5.83 2.85
C THR A 46 -1.25 6.82 3.77
N GLY A 47 -1.87 7.96 4.10
CA GLY A 47 -1.31 8.92 5.05
C GLY A 47 -1.09 8.34 6.45
N ARG A 48 -2.04 7.54 6.96
CA ARG A 48 -1.87 6.86 8.27
C ARG A 48 -0.73 5.84 8.28
N ILE A 49 -0.53 5.13 7.18
CA ILE A 49 0.61 4.22 7.03
C ILE A 49 1.91 5.03 6.95
N GLU A 50 1.91 6.17 6.28
CA GLU A 50 3.04 7.10 6.23
C GLU A 50 3.44 7.54 7.66
N GLU A 51 2.49 8.00 8.47
CA GLU A 51 2.71 8.36 9.87
C GLU A 51 3.24 7.17 10.71
N SER A 52 2.72 5.97 10.47
CA SER A 52 3.19 4.74 11.15
C SER A 52 4.63 4.40 10.77
N VAL A 53 4.99 4.58 9.49
CA VAL A 53 6.35 4.40 8.99
C VAL A 53 7.28 5.46 9.58
N GLU A 54 6.87 6.73 9.64
CA GLU A 54 7.63 7.80 10.29
C GLU A 54 7.86 7.48 11.78
N ALA A 55 6.85 7.01 12.50
CA ALA A 55 6.94 6.66 13.91
C ALA A 55 7.92 5.50 14.19
N ILE A 56 7.99 4.52 13.29
CA ILE A 56 8.96 3.41 13.37
C ILE A 56 10.36 3.91 13.00
N ALA A 57 10.47 4.71 11.94
CA ALA A 57 11.73 5.28 11.49
C ALA A 57 12.30 6.33 12.46
N ALA A 58 11.49 6.95 13.32
CA ALA A 58 11.96 7.87 14.35
C ALA A 58 12.75 7.17 15.49
N ASN A 59 12.59 5.85 15.65
CA ASN A 59 13.37 5.11 16.65
C ASN A 59 14.85 5.07 16.23
N LYS A 60 15.74 5.60 17.09
CA LYS A 60 17.19 5.65 16.86
C LYS A 60 17.83 4.28 16.67
N GLU A 61 17.30 3.27 17.35
CA GLU A 61 17.81 1.88 17.27
C GLU A 61 17.38 1.17 15.99
N THR A 62 16.39 1.70 15.27
CA THR A 62 15.86 1.09 14.05
C THR A 62 16.65 1.57 12.84
N VAL A 63 17.34 0.65 12.16
CA VAL A 63 18.14 0.91 10.95
C VAL A 63 17.45 0.42 9.68
N LYS A 64 16.50 -0.51 9.82
CA LYS A 64 15.73 -1.07 8.71
C LYS A 64 14.23 -1.07 9.01
N VAL A 65 13.45 -0.60 8.04
CA VAL A 65 11.98 -0.64 8.06
C VAL A 65 11.47 -1.63 7.01
N GLU A 66 10.58 -2.52 7.41
CA GLU A 66 9.90 -3.43 6.49
C GLU A 66 8.39 -3.20 6.52
N VAL A 67 7.80 -2.97 5.35
CA VAL A 67 6.35 -2.82 5.16
C VAL A 67 5.84 -4.05 4.42
N VAL A 68 5.02 -4.85 5.08
CA VAL A 68 4.42 -6.06 4.50
C VAL A 68 2.93 -5.81 4.29
N VAL A 69 2.46 -5.93 3.06
CA VAL A 69 1.03 -5.90 2.74
C VAL A 69 0.56 -7.33 2.54
N MET A 70 -0.47 -7.76 3.26
CA MET A 70 -1.01 -9.11 3.11
C MET A 70 -2.54 -9.09 3.17
N PRO A 71 -3.24 -10.03 2.51
CA PRO A 71 -4.71 -10.07 2.57
C PRO A 71 -5.19 -10.22 4.03
N ARG A 72 -6.11 -9.35 4.45
CA ARG A 72 -6.82 -9.42 5.74
C ARG A 72 -8.12 -10.19 5.59
N VAL A 73 -8.85 -9.87 4.51
CA VAL A 73 -9.93 -10.67 3.94
C VAL A 73 -9.50 -10.92 2.50
N PRO A 74 -9.42 -12.18 2.03
CA PRO A 74 -8.80 -12.54 0.75
C PRO A 74 -9.24 -11.75 -0.49
N GLU A 75 -10.33 -10.98 -0.43
CA GLU A 75 -10.95 -10.34 -1.60
C GLU A 75 -11.09 -8.80 -1.52
N THR A 76 -10.97 -8.13 -0.36
CA THR A 76 -11.31 -6.68 -0.27
C THR A 76 -10.43 -5.82 0.64
N MET A 77 -9.80 -6.38 1.68
CA MET A 77 -9.01 -5.63 2.67
C MET A 77 -7.66 -6.28 2.91
N HIS A 78 -6.61 -5.48 3.05
CA HIS A 78 -5.26 -5.92 3.32
C HIS A 78 -4.76 -5.39 4.66
N THR A 79 -4.04 -6.22 5.41
CA THR A 79 -3.28 -5.84 6.59
C THR A 79 -1.93 -5.30 6.12
N VAL A 80 -1.54 -4.14 6.63
CA VAL A 80 -0.21 -3.57 6.46
C VAL A 80 0.53 -3.71 7.78
N ILE A 81 1.64 -4.41 7.77
CA ILE A 81 2.50 -4.59 8.94
C ILE A 81 3.78 -3.79 8.71
N VAL A 82 3.98 -2.74 9.51
CA VAL A 82 5.19 -1.91 9.50
C VAL A 82 6.09 -2.38 10.64
N LYS A 83 7.28 -2.88 10.33
CA LYS A 83 8.24 -3.45 11.28
C LYS A 83 9.56 -2.69 11.28
N GLY A 84 10.09 -2.42 12.46
CA GLY A 84 11.44 -1.91 12.66
C GLY A 84 12.40 -3.03 13.06
N TYR A 85 13.64 -2.93 12.57
CA TYR A 85 14.75 -3.82 12.92
C TYR A 85 16.01 -3.02 13.26
N ASP A 86 16.78 -3.50 14.24
CA ASP A 86 18.08 -2.97 14.60
C ASP A 86 19.21 -3.42 13.64
N GLU A 87 20.44 -2.97 13.88
CA GLU A 87 21.62 -3.35 13.08
C GLU A 87 21.93 -4.86 13.12
N LYS A 88 21.53 -5.55 14.20
CA LYS A 88 21.73 -6.99 14.38
C LYS A 88 20.60 -7.81 13.76
N GLY A 89 19.55 -7.16 13.26
CA GLY A 89 18.37 -7.79 12.68
C GLY A 89 17.30 -8.19 13.70
N ASN A 90 17.41 -7.77 14.96
CA ASN A 90 16.39 -8.02 15.97
C ASN A 90 15.19 -7.08 15.77
N PRO A 91 13.96 -7.56 16.03
CA PRO A 91 12.77 -6.72 15.94
C PRO A 91 12.74 -5.66 17.05
N THR A 92 12.44 -4.41 16.69
CA THR A 92 12.32 -3.31 17.66
C THR A 92 10.86 -2.98 17.98
N LYS A 93 10.05 -2.72 16.94
CA LYS A 93 8.63 -2.36 17.06
C LYS A 93 7.87 -2.78 15.81
N ALA A 94 6.59 -3.09 15.96
CA ALA A 94 5.67 -3.30 14.85
C ALA A 94 4.39 -2.47 15.04
N ILE A 95 3.85 -1.95 13.94
CA ILE A 95 2.53 -1.28 13.88
C ILE A 95 1.71 -1.98 12.79
N MET A 96 0.46 -2.29 13.12
CA MET A 96 -0.49 -2.91 12.19
C MET A 96 -1.53 -1.90 11.75
N GLU A 97 -1.72 -1.79 10.44
CA GLU A 97 -2.69 -0.93 9.80
C GLU A 97 -3.51 -1.74 8.78
N VAL A 98 -4.54 -1.11 8.21
CA VAL A 98 -5.38 -1.72 7.17
C VAL A 98 -5.41 -0.83 5.93
N ILE A 99 -5.42 -1.45 4.75
CA ILE A 99 -5.56 -0.74 3.47
C ILE A 99 -6.47 -1.53 2.52
N ASN A 100 -7.25 -0.82 1.71
CA ASN A 100 -7.98 -1.44 0.60
C ASN A 100 -7.20 -1.17 -0.68
N ILE A 101 -6.95 -2.24 -1.45
CA ILE A 101 -6.32 -2.17 -2.76
C ILE A 101 -7.46 -2.21 -3.78
N ILE A 102 -7.65 -1.13 -4.52
CA ILE A 102 -8.68 -0.98 -5.53
C ILE A 102 -8.05 -1.25 -6.88
N HIS A 103 -8.54 -2.27 -7.58
CA HIS A 103 -8.13 -2.59 -8.93
C HIS A 103 -8.96 -1.78 -9.93
N PRO A 104 -8.36 -1.35 -11.06
CA PRO A 104 -9.15 -0.82 -12.16
C PRO A 104 -10.15 -1.88 -12.63
N THR A 105 -11.39 -1.46 -12.88
CA THR A 105 -12.43 -2.27 -13.51
C THR A 105 -12.29 -2.24 -15.02
N GLU A 106 -13.12 -3.01 -15.72
CA GLU A 106 -13.20 -3.06 -17.18
C GLU A 106 -13.31 -1.68 -17.85
N GLU A 107 -13.86 -0.68 -17.14
CA GLU A 107 -14.00 0.70 -17.62
C GLU A 107 -12.68 1.31 -18.11
N VAL A 108 -11.55 0.91 -17.51
CA VAL A 108 -10.22 1.41 -17.94
C VAL A 108 -9.79 0.81 -19.28
N GLU A 109 -10.16 -0.44 -19.56
CA GLU A 109 -9.84 -1.11 -20.82
C GLU A 109 -10.86 -0.79 -21.92
N LEU A 110 -12.06 -0.33 -21.54
CA LEU A 110 -13.15 0.06 -22.45
C LEU A 110 -13.14 1.55 -22.81
N GLU A 111 -12.15 2.32 -22.33
CA GLU A 111 -12.00 3.73 -22.66
C GLU A 111 -11.82 3.92 -24.19
N GLY A 112 -12.70 4.70 -24.81
CA GLY A 112 -12.66 5.00 -26.25
C GLY A 112 -13.49 4.07 -27.14
N PHE A 113 -14.13 3.03 -26.60
CA PHE A 113 -15.08 2.20 -27.34
C PHE A 113 -16.47 2.85 -27.35
N ALA A 114 -17.03 3.04 -28.55
CA ALA A 114 -18.34 3.68 -28.73
C ALA A 114 -19.52 2.72 -28.52
N GLU A 115 -19.32 1.43 -28.80
CA GLU A 115 -20.31 0.37 -28.55
C GLU A 115 -19.68 -0.72 -27.69
N ILE A 116 -20.36 -1.07 -26.60
CA ILE A 116 -19.94 -2.09 -25.64
C ILE A 116 -21.09 -3.08 -25.50
N GLU A 117 -20.87 -4.34 -25.85
CA GLU A 117 -21.82 -5.43 -25.64
C GLU A 117 -21.41 -6.23 -24.39
N ASP A 118 -22.08 -6.00 -23.27
CA ASP A 118 -21.86 -6.74 -22.02
C ASP A 118 -22.83 -7.93 -21.91
N ARG A 119 -22.31 -9.15 -22.09
CA ARG A 119 -23.09 -10.40 -21.98
C ARG A 119 -23.03 -11.04 -20.59
N ARG A 120 -22.38 -10.39 -19.61
CA ARG A 120 -22.28 -10.92 -18.25
C ARG A 120 -23.64 -10.84 -17.55
N PRO A 121 -23.98 -11.78 -16.66
CA PRO A 121 -25.10 -11.63 -15.74
C PRO A 121 -24.96 -10.37 -14.88
N THR A 122 -26.10 -9.78 -14.49
CA THR A 122 -26.09 -8.65 -13.55
C THR A 122 -25.53 -9.08 -12.20
N ILE A 123 -24.82 -8.18 -11.52
CA ILE A 123 -24.21 -8.45 -10.21
C ILE A 123 -25.27 -9.02 -9.24
N GLY A 124 -24.93 -10.14 -8.61
CA GLY A 124 -25.82 -10.84 -7.67
C GLY A 124 -26.83 -11.78 -8.33
N ARG A 125 -26.77 -11.98 -9.65
CA ARG A 125 -27.49 -13.03 -10.37
C ARG A 125 -26.45 -13.95 -11.01
N HIS A 126 -26.44 -15.21 -10.59
CA HIS A 126 -25.63 -16.28 -11.15
C HIS A 126 -26.51 -17.18 -12.02
#